data_AF-A0A973LCB1-F1
#
_entry.id   AF-A0A973LCB1-F1
#
_cell.length_a   1.000
_cell.length_b   1.000
_cell.length_c   1.000
_cell.angle_alpha   90.00
_cell.angle_beta   90.00
_cell.angle_gamma   90.00
#
_symmetry.space_group_name_H-M   'P 1'
#
loop_
_entity.id
_entity.type
_entity.pdbx_description
1 polymer ?
#
loop_
_entity_poly.entity_id
_entity_poly.type
_entity_poly.pdbx_seq_one_letter_code
_entity_poly.pdbx_strand_id
1 'polypeptide(L)'
;LRPGRLDVKIKIERPDAEAAKDIFSKYVTADLPLHTEDLAEHGGDREATVGAMIQATVERMYSEIDENRFLEVTYANGDKEVMYFRDFNSGAMIQNIVDRAKKTAIKDFLDHKQKGLRISHLLGACVDEFKENEDLPNTTNPDDWARISGKKGERIVFIRTLVTGKRGSDTGRSIDTIASTGQYL
;
A
#
# COMPACT_ATOMS: atom_id res chain seq x y z
N LEU A 1 -21.22 18.32 -14.46
CA LEU A 1 -21.76 17.22 -15.31
C LEU A 1 -23.23 17.47 -15.59
N ARG A 2 -23.65 17.46 -16.86
CA ARG A 2 -25.03 17.79 -17.26
C ARG A 2 -25.87 16.51 -17.43
N PRO A 3 -27.17 16.53 -17.11
CA PRO A 3 -28.10 15.44 -17.42
C PRO A 3 -28.08 15.07 -18.91
N GLY A 4 -28.19 13.78 -19.24
CA GLY A 4 -28.18 13.22 -20.60
C GLY A 4 -26.79 12.86 -21.14
N ARG A 5 -25.74 12.83 -20.31
CA ARG A 5 -24.35 12.51 -20.73
C ARG A 5 -23.66 11.51 -19.82
N LEU A 6 -23.50 11.87 -18.55
CA LEU A 6 -22.88 11.04 -17.51
C LEU A 6 -23.89 10.89 -16.38
N ASP A 7 -24.96 10.17 -16.71
CA ASP A 7 -26.12 9.99 -15.83
C ASP A 7 -25.83 8.96 -14.73
N VAL A 8 -25.00 7.96 -15.03
CA VAL A 8 -24.50 7.00 -14.06
C VAL A 8 -23.08 7.39 -13.65
N LYS A 9 -22.89 7.58 -12.35
CA LYS A 9 -21.59 7.90 -11.75
C LYS A 9 -21.22 6.79 -10.80
N ILE A 10 -20.35 5.89 -11.23
CA ILE A 10 -19.82 4.83 -10.40
C ILE A 10 -18.49 5.30 -9.84
N LYS A 11 -18.44 5.42 -8.52
CA LYS A 11 -17.24 5.81 -7.81
C LYS A 11 -16.43 4.55 -7.56
N ILE A 12 -15.21 4.48 -8.10
CA ILE A 12 -14.26 3.43 -7.75
C ILE A 12 -13.48 3.90 -6.52
N GLU A 13 -13.50 3.09 -5.47
CA GLU A 13 -12.84 3.38 -4.20
C GLU A 13 -11.52 2.63 -4.10
N ARG A 14 -10.65 3.06 -3.18
CA ARG A 14 -9.45 2.31 -2.85
C ARG A 14 -9.86 0.99 -2.17
N PRO A 15 -9.12 -0.11 -2.39
CA PRO A 15 -9.48 -1.40 -1.83
C PRO A 15 -9.33 -1.38 -0.30
N ASP A 16 -10.33 -1.91 0.39
CA ASP A 16 -10.20 -2.31 1.79
C ASP A 16 -9.42 -3.63 1.91
N ALA A 17 -9.30 -4.16 3.13
CA ALA A 17 -8.55 -5.40 3.36
C ALA A 17 -9.17 -6.61 2.64
N GLU A 18 -10.51 -6.69 2.52
CA GLU A 18 -11.16 -7.81 1.82
C GLU A 18 -10.97 -7.71 0.30
N ALA A 19 -11.17 -6.52 -0.25
CA ALA A 19 -10.89 -6.24 -1.65
C ALA A 19 -9.41 -6.47 -1.99
N ALA A 20 -8.49 -6.12 -1.10
CA ALA A 20 -7.08 -6.40 -1.28
C ALA A 20 -6.79 -7.90 -1.37
N LYS A 21 -7.41 -8.74 -0.51
CA LYS A 21 -7.29 -10.21 -0.62
C LYS A 21 -7.78 -10.71 -1.97
N ASP A 22 -8.93 -10.23 -2.43
CA ASP A 22 -9.46 -10.62 -3.74
C ASP A 22 -8.53 -10.18 -4.88
N ILE A 23 -7.96 -8.97 -4.82
CA ILE A 23 -6.97 -8.51 -5.79
C ILE A 23 -5.71 -9.38 -5.75
N PHE A 24 -5.15 -9.67 -4.58
CA PHE A 24 -3.99 -10.56 -4.43
C PHE A 24 -4.25 -11.95 -5.02
N SER A 25 -5.47 -12.48 -4.86
CA SER A 25 -5.85 -13.79 -5.43
C SER A 25 -5.74 -13.86 -6.95
N LYS A 26 -5.76 -12.72 -7.65
CA LYS A 26 -5.58 -12.66 -9.11
C LYS A 26 -4.11 -12.74 -9.53
N TYR A 27 -3.18 -12.47 -8.62
CA TYR A 27 -1.75 -12.37 -8.91
C TYR A 27 -0.87 -13.42 -8.21
N VAL A 28 -1.33 -13.92 -7.06
CA VAL A 28 -0.71 -14.99 -6.26
C VAL A 28 -1.63 -16.19 -6.34
N THR A 29 -1.26 -17.15 -7.17
CA THR A 29 -2.09 -18.28 -7.57
C THR A 29 -1.38 -19.61 -7.30
N ALA A 30 -2.12 -20.71 -7.15
CA ALA A 30 -1.56 -22.01 -6.80
C ALA A 30 -0.70 -22.65 -7.90
N ASP A 31 -0.68 -22.11 -9.12
CA ASP A 31 0.22 -22.52 -10.21
C ASP A 31 1.63 -21.92 -10.08
N LEU A 32 1.81 -20.87 -9.27
CA LEU A 32 3.12 -20.29 -9.03
C LEU A 32 4.06 -21.28 -8.33
N PRO A 33 5.37 -21.25 -8.61
CA PRO A 33 6.34 -22.02 -7.83
C PRO A 33 6.30 -21.52 -6.38
N LEU A 34 5.80 -22.34 -5.46
CA LEU A 34 5.81 -22.08 -4.02
C LEU A 34 6.99 -22.81 -3.38
N HIS A 35 7.61 -22.19 -2.38
CA HIS A 35 8.73 -22.81 -1.70
C HIS A 35 8.28 -24.03 -0.87
N THR A 36 9.14 -25.05 -0.76
CA THR A 36 8.77 -26.33 -0.11
C THR A 36 8.54 -26.20 1.40
N GLU A 37 9.21 -25.26 2.06
CA GLU A 37 9.02 -24.97 3.49
C GLU A 37 7.63 -24.40 3.77
N ASP A 38 7.23 -23.34 3.07
CA ASP A 38 5.89 -22.76 3.19
C ASP A 38 4.79 -23.78 2.80
N LEU A 39 5.04 -24.64 1.82
CA LEU A 39 4.12 -25.75 1.49
C LEU A 39 4.01 -26.77 2.63
N ALA A 40 5.13 -27.10 3.29
CA ALA A 40 5.16 -28.10 4.36
C ALA A 40 4.34 -27.65 5.59
N GLU A 41 4.34 -26.35 5.90
CA GLU A 41 3.54 -25.77 7.00
C GLU A 41 2.02 -25.96 6.79
N HIS A 42 1.58 -26.12 5.53
CA HIS A 42 0.20 -26.34 5.15
C HIS A 42 -0.06 -27.77 4.63
N GLY A 43 0.79 -28.74 5.00
CA GLY A 43 0.59 -30.14 4.64
C GLY A 43 0.70 -30.43 3.13
N GLY A 44 1.36 -29.55 2.37
CA GLY A 44 1.50 -29.65 0.92
C GLY A 44 0.32 -29.12 0.11
N ASP A 45 -0.72 -28.59 0.76
CA ASP A 45 -1.87 -27.98 0.09
C ASP A 45 -1.52 -26.59 -0.45
N ARG A 46 -1.42 -26.50 -1.78
CA ARG A 46 -1.02 -25.28 -2.49
C ARG A 46 -2.05 -24.15 -2.36
N GLU A 47 -3.34 -24.48 -2.35
CA GLU A 47 -4.41 -23.47 -2.23
C GLU A 47 -4.43 -22.91 -0.81
N ALA A 48 -4.28 -23.78 0.19
CA ALA A 48 -4.17 -23.36 1.58
C ALA A 48 -2.92 -22.48 1.82
N THR A 49 -1.77 -22.85 1.25
CA THR A 49 -0.55 -22.04 1.32
C THR A 49 -0.75 -20.67 0.69
N VAL A 50 -1.31 -20.58 -0.53
CA VAL A 50 -1.59 -19.30 -1.18
C VAL A 50 -2.54 -18.44 -0.34
N GLY A 51 -3.63 -19.03 0.15
CA GLY A 51 -4.59 -18.34 1.01
C GLY A 51 -3.93 -17.76 2.27
N ALA A 52 -3.07 -18.54 2.93
CA ALA A 52 -2.32 -18.10 4.11
C ALA A 52 -1.31 -17.00 3.78
N MET A 53 -0.59 -17.11 2.66
CA MET A 53 0.36 -16.09 2.21
C MET A 53 -0.33 -14.76 1.92
N ILE A 54 -1.47 -14.80 1.22
CA ILE A 54 -2.28 -13.60 0.94
C ILE A 54 -2.80 -13.00 2.24
N GLN A 55 -3.34 -13.82 3.14
CA GLN A 55 -3.86 -13.37 4.43
C GLN A 55 -2.78 -12.64 5.23
N ALA A 56 -1.62 -13.26 5.42
CA ALA A 56 -0.52 -12.67 6.20
C ALA A 56 0.02 -11.38 5.56
N THR A 57 0.09 -11.34 4.23
CA THR A 57 0.52 -10.14 3.48
C THR A 57 -0.47 -8.99 3.69
N VAL A 58 -1.76 -9.24 3.54
CA VAL A 58 -2.81 -8.23 3.75
C VAL A 58 -2.85 -7.76 5.21
N GLU A 59 -2.76 -8.66 6.18
CA GLU A 59 -2.69 -8.28 7.60
C GLU A 59 -1.48 -7.37 7.87
N ARG A 60 -0.31 -7.68 7.28
CA ARG A 60 0.88 -6.83 7.43
C ARG A 60 0.73 -5.47 6.76
N MET A 61 0.03 -5.37 5.64
CA MET A 61 -0.23 -4.11 4.92
C MET A 61 -1.27 -3.21 5.63
N TYR A 62 -2.30 -3.82 6.24
CA TYR A 62 -3.42 -3.10 6.82
C TYR A 62 -3.31 -2.85 8.33
N SER A 63 -2.23 -3.32 8.97
CA SER A 63 -1.99 -3.13 10.40
C SER A 63 -1.59 -1.70 10.77
N GLU A 64 -2.05 -1.24 11.94
CA GLU A 64 -1.77 0.09 12.51
C GLU A 64 -0.49 0.09 13.35
N ILE A 65 0.60 -0.43 12.80
CA ILE A 65 1.91 -0.44 13.48
C ILE A 65 2.73 0.79 13.11
N ASP A 66 3.69 1.14 13.95
CA ASP A 66 4.55 2.32 13.74
C ASP A 66 5.31 2.28 12.40
N GLU A 67 5.72 1.09 11.96
CA GLU A 67 6.35 0.86 10.66
C GLU A 67 5.45 1.14 9.46
N ASN A 68 4.13 1.22 9.66
CA ASN A 68 3.14 1.48 8.61
C ASN A 68 2.62 2.92 8.61
N ARG A 69 3.10 3.77 9.51
CA ARG A 69 2.75 5.19 9.52
C ARG A 69 3.36 5.83 8.28
N PHE A 70 2.53 6.56 7.54
CA PHE A 70 2.96 7.15 6.28
C PHE A 70 3.02 8.67 6.38
N LEU A 71 1.95 9.30 6.86
CA LEU A 71 1.81 10.74 6.87
C LEU A 71 1.21 11.23 8.17
N GLU A 72 1.71 12.36 8.67
CA GLU A 72 1.02 13.17 9.67
C GLU A 72 0.46 14.41 8.99
N VAL A 73 -0.85 14.59 9.16
CA VAL A 73 -1.60 15.74 8.67
C VAL A 73 -1.89 16.66 9.86
N THR A 74 -1.65 17.96 9.69
CA THR A 74 -2.07 18.98 10.65
C THR A 74 -3.18 19.84 10.05
N TYR A 75 -4.27 20.00 10.80
CA TYR A 75 -5.44 20.77 10.43
C TYR A 75 -5.35 22.23 10.92
N ALA A 76 -6.15 23.13 10.33
CA ALA A 76 -6.15 24.55 10.66
C ALA A 76 -6.55 24.85 12.12
N ASN A 77 -7.32 23.95 12.75
CA ASN A 77 -7.67 24.01 14.16
C ASN A 77 -6.52 23.55 15.09
N GLY A 78 -5.41 23.05 14.54
CA GLY A 78 -4.24 22.54 15.28
C GLY A 78 -4.24 21.03 15.51
N ASP A 79 -5.32 20.31 15.15
CA ASP A 79 -5.40 18.86 15.30
C ASP A 79 -4.38 18.16 14.39
N LYS A 80 -3.88 17.01 14.86
CA LYS A 80 -2.97 16.15 14.10
C LYS A 80 -3.55 14.76 13.95
N GLU A 81 -3.37 14.19 12.77
CA GLU A 81 -3.82 12.85 12.44
C GLU A 81 -2.74 12.09 11.70
N VAL A 82 -2.49 10.86 12.14
CA VAL A 82 -1.51 9.95 11.53
C VAL A 82 -2.26 8.99 10.63
N MET A 83 -1.89 9.00 9.35
CA MET A 83 -2.42 8.11 8.34
C MET A 83 -1.45 6.94 8.11
N TYR A 84 -2.00 5.79 7.76
CA TYR A 84 -1.26 4.56 7.53
C TYR A 84 -1.27 4.19 6.04
N PHE A 85 -0.32 3.36 5.60
CA PHE A 85 -0.27 2.92 4.20
C PHE A 85 -1.57 2.28 3.68
N ARG A 86 -2.34 1.65 4.56
CA ARG A 86 -3.64 1.05 4.23
C ARG A 86 -4.61 2.05 3.58
N ASP A 87 -4.51 3.33 3.94
CA ASP A 87 -5.40 4.39 3.46
C ASP A 87 -5.03 4.81 2.02
N PHE A 88 -3.83 4.46 1.56
CA PHE A 88 -3.27 4.80 0.25
C PHE A 88 -3.15 3.61 -0.69
N ASN A 89 -3.62 2.43 -0.27
CA ASN A 89 -3.48 1.23 -1.06
C ASN A 89 -4.25 1.34 -2.39
N SER A 90 -3.77 0.61 -3.40
CA SER A 90 -4.39 0.58 -4.73
C SER A 90 -4.10 -0.76 -5.40
N GLY A 91 -4.93 -1.14 -6.38
CA GLY A 91 -4.69 -2.36 -7.17
C GLY A 91 -3.33 -2.36 -7.88
N ALA A 92 -2.87 -1.20 -8.35
CA ALA A 92 -1.54 -1.06 -8.96
C ALA A 92 -0.40 -1.30 -7.95
N MET A 93 -0.54 -0.78 -6.73
CA MET A 93 0.43 -1.01 -5.65
C MET A 93 0.49 -2.50 -5.28
N ILE A 94 -0.66 -3.17 -5.16
CA ILE A 94 -0.72 -4.62 -4.90
C ILE A 94 0.00 -5.41 -6.01
N GLN A 95 -0.22 -5.05 -7.27
CA GLN A 95 0.48 -5.67 -8.39
C GLN A 95 2.00 -5.48 -8.28
N ASN A 96 2.47 -4.26 -8.01
CA ASN A 96 3.90 -3.97 -7.86
C ASN A 96 4.54 -4.78 -6.72
N ILE A 97 3.84 -4.93 -5.59
CA ILE A 97 4.29 -5.77 -4.46
C ILE A 97 4.51 -7.21 -4.92
N VAL A 98 3.55 -7.78 -5.65
CA VAL A 98 3.66 -9.16 -6.15
C VAL A 98 4.81 -9.30 -7.14
N ASP A 99 4.98 -8.35 -8.06
CA ASP A 99 6.06 -8.38 -9.04
C ASP A 99 7.44 -8.25 -8.38
N ARG A 100 7.56 -7.41 -7.36
CA ARG A 100 8.77 -7.27 -6.53
C ARG A 100 9.07 -8.55 -5.77
N ALA A 101 8.06 -9.17 -5.15
CA ALA A 101 8.21 -10.44 -4.45
C ALA A 101 8.70 -11.56 -5.39
N LYS A 102 8.10 -11.67 -6.59
CA LYS A 102 8.53 -12.61 -7.63
C LYS A 102 9.98 -12.37 -8.06
N LYS A 103 10.36 -11.09 -8.25
CA LYS A 103 11.74 -10.72 -8.59
C LYS A 103 12.72 -11.13 -7.50
N THR A 104 12.39 -10.93 -6.23
CA THR A 104 13.23 -11.35 -5.10
C THR A 104 13.34 -12.88 -5.03
N ALA A 105 12.25 -13.62 -5.23
CA ALA A 105 12.28 -15.08 -5.29
C ALA A 105 13.20 -15.61 -6.42
N ILE A 106 13.21 -14.93 -7.58
CA ILE A 106 14.14 -15.28 -8.67
C ILE A 106 15.59 -15.02 -8.27
N LYS A 107 15.89 -13.92 -7.56
CA LYS A 107 17.23 -13.65 -7.06
C LYS A 107 17.70 -14.75 -6.10
N ASP A 108 16.86 -15.13 -5.13
CA ASP A 108 17.18 -16.21 -4.18
C ASP A 108 17.43 -17.55 -4.88
N PHE A 109 16.70 -17.83 -5.97
CA PHE A 109 16.97 -19.01 -6.79
C PHE A 109 18.33 -18.91 -7.50
N LEU A 110 18.70 -17.76 -8.02
CA LEU A 110 19.99 -17.57 -8.68
C LEU A 110 21.16 -17.71 -7.70
N ASP A 111 21.04 -17.07 -6.52
CA ASP A 111 22.11 -16.94 -5.53
C ASP A 111 22.24 -18.19 -4.64
N HIS A 112 21.11 -18.77 -4.23
CA HIS A 112 21.06 -19.83 -3.21
C HIS A 112 20.43 -21.14 -3.70
N LYS A 113 19.99 -21.20 -4.96
CA LYS A 113 19.29 -22.36 -5.54
C LYS A 113 18.00 -22.74 -4.80
N GLN A 114 17.44 -21.79 -4.03
CA GLN A 114 16.15 -21.95 -3.36
C GLN A 114 15.02 -21.62 -4.34
N LYS A 115 14.26 -22.62 -4.77
CA LYS A 115 13.19 -22.44 -5.74
C LYS A 115 11.85 -22.19 -5.04
N GLY A 116 11.17 -21.15 -5.49
CA GLY A 116 9.78 -20.87 -5.10
C GLY A 116 9.63 -19.56 -4.34
N LEU A 117 8.44 -18.98 -4.46
CA LEU A 117 8.00 -17.82 -3.69
C LEU A 117 7.77 -18.24 -2.24
N ARG A 118 8.35 -17.46 -1.32
CA ARG A 118 8.17 -17.58 0.14
C ARG A 118 7.33 -16.42 0.66
N ILE A 119 6.72 -16.59 1.83
CA ILE A 119 6.00 -15.50 2.50
C ILE A 119 6.93 -14.31 2.81
N SER A 120 8.20 -14.58 3.15
CA SER A 120 9.20 -13.56 3.41
C SER A 120 9.43 -12.62 2.23
N HIS A 121 9.30 -13.11 0.99
CA HIS A 121 9.41 -12.28 -0.23
C HIS A 121 8.26 -11.30 -0.35
N LEU A 122 7.03 -11.73 -0.03
CA LEU A 122 5.84 -10.86 -0.06
C LEU A 122 5.89 -9.81 1.06
N LEU A 123 6.23 -10.21 2.28
CA LEU A 123 6.35 -9.29 3.41
C LEU A 123 7.48 -8.27 3.20
N GLY A 124 8.63 -8.72 2.68
CA GLY A 124 9.73 -7.84 2.31
C GLY A 124 9.35 -6.87 1.18
N ALA A 125 8.63 -7.36 0.17
CA ALA A 125 8.16 -6.54 -0.94
C ALA A 125 7.18 -5.45 -0.51
N CYS A 126 6.32 -5.70 0.50
CA CYS A 126 5.45 -4.66 1.07
C CYS A 126 6.29 -3.50 1.62
N VAL A 127 7.30 -3.81 2.43
CA VAL A 127 8.17 -2.79 3.04
C VAL A 127 8.96 -2.02 1.98
N ASP A 128 9.47 -2.70 0.96
CA ASP A 128 10.24 -2.07 -0.11
C ASP A 128 9.35 -1.17 -1.00
N GLU A 129 8.14 -1.61 -1.32
CA GLU A 129 7.18 -0.80 -2.08
C GLU A 129 6.76 0.45 -1.30
N PHE A 130 6.57 0.32 0.02
CA PHE A 130 6.24 1.45 0.88
C PHE A 130 7.36 2.49 0.90
N LYS A 131 8.62 2.07 1.08
CA LYS A 131 9.78 2.97 1.02
C LYS A 131 9.94 3.68 -0.32
N GLU A 132 9.66 2.99 -1.42
CA GLU A 132 9.77 3.60 -2.75
C GLU A 132 8.65 4.63 -3.00
N ASN A 133 7.46 4.40 -2.44
CA ASN A 133 6.35 5.36 -2.50
C ASN A 133 6.54 6.56 -1.55
N GLU A 134 7.31 6.44 -0.47
CA GLU A 134 7.70 7.57 0.40
C GLU A 134 8.53 8.62 -0.34
N ASP A 135 9.35 8.20 -1.31
CA ASP A 135 10.26 9.10 -2.02
C ASP A 135 9.60 9.85 -3.19
N LEU A 136 8.40 9.46 -3.61
CA LEU A 136 7.73 10.03 -4.79
C LEU A 136 6.67 11.09 -4.40
N PRO A 137 6.91 12.40 -4.64
CA PRO A 137 5.96 13.47 -4.34
C PRO A 137 4.68 13.46 -5.22
N ASN A 138 4.58 12.51 -6.16
CA ASN A 138 3.54 12.49 -7.20
C ASN A 138 2.34 11.61 -6.83
N THR A 139 2.39 10.86 -5.73
CA THR A 139 1.33 9.93 -5.29
C THR A 139 0.27 10.58 -4.39
N THR A 140 0.48 11.84 -4.04
CA THR A 140 -0.19 12.53 -2.93
C THR A 140 -1.04 13.68 -3.48
N ASN A 141 -2.07 13.37 -4.27
CA ASN A 141 -3.01 14.37 -4.82
C ASN A 141 -3.85 15.00 -3.69
N PRO A 142 -3.86 16.35 -3.51
CA PRO A 142 -4.76 17.11 -2.63
C PRO A 142 -6.21 16.58 -2.51
N ASP A 143 -6.82 16.12 -3.61
CA ASP A 143 -8.19 15.60 -3.64
C ASP A 143 -8.34 14.22 -2.97
N ASP A 144 -7.29 13.40 -2.98
CA ASP A 144 -7.30 12.12 -2.27
C ASP A 144 -7.36 12.35 -0.75
N TRP A 145 -6.77 13.43 -0.24
CA TRP A 145 -6.80 13.79 1.19
C TRP A 145 -8.17 14.23 1.66
N ALA A 146 -8.85 15.07 0.87
CA ALA A 146 -10.22 15.50 1.17
C ALA A 146 -11.19 14.31 1.22
N ARG A 147 -10.86 13.22 0.51
CA ARG A 147 -11.62 11.98 0.48
C ARG A 147 -11.25 11.03 1.62
N ILE A 148 -9.97 10.96 1.98
CA ILE A 148 -9.43 10.05 3.01
C ILE A 148 -9.74 10.55 4.42
N SER A 149 -9.65 11.86 4.70
CA SER A 149 -9.84 12.34 6.08
C SER A 149 -11.26 12.12 6.60
N GLY A 150 -12.27 11.99 5.71
CA GLY A 150 -13.69 11.85 6.07
C GLY A 150 -14.28 13.05 6.83
N LYS A 151 -13.44 13.88 7.45
CA LYS A 151 -13.71 15.13 8.14
C LYS A 151 -13.89 16.22 7.10
N LYS A 152 -15.08 16.19 6.53
CA LYS A 152 -15.63 17.20 5.63
C LYS A 152 -15.79 18.53 6.40
N GLY A 153 -14.71 19.26 6.62
CA GLY A 153 -14.79 20.58 7.27
C GLY A 153 -13.47 21.30 7.53
N GLU A 154 -12.41 20.57 7.92
CA GLU A 154 -11.19 21.23 8.40
C GLU A 154 -10.11 21.32 7.31
N ARG A 155 -9.60 22.52 7.09
CA ARG A 155 -8.56 22.78 6.10
C ARG A 155 -7.22 22.23 6.59
N ILE A 156 -6.57 21.40 5.78
CA ILE A 156 -5.21 20.93 6.04
C ILE A 156 -4.24 22.12 5.87
N VAL A 157 -3.36 22.33 6.84
CA VAL A 157 -2.35 23.42 6.81
C VAL A 157 -0.93 22.91 6.66
N PHE A 158 -0.68 21.65 7.02
CA PHE A 158 0.65 21.06 6.94
C PHE A 158 0.56 19.53 6.78
N ILE A 159 1.47 18.98 5.97
CA ILE A 159 1.60 17.54 5.75
C ILE A 159 3.08 17.18 5.88
N ARG A 160 3.38 16.16 6.68
CA ARG A 160 4.73 15.58 6.76
C ARG A 160 4.70 14.07 6.58
N THR A 161 5.67 13.55 5.83
CA THR A 161 5.97 12.11 5.78
C THR A 161 6.56 11.65 7.10
N LEU A 162 6.18 10.46 7.55
CA LEU A 162 6.72 9.82 8.74
C LEU A 162 7.68 8.73 8.29
N VAL A 163 8.95 9.10 8.10
CA VAL A 163 9.98 8.15 7.65
C VAL A 163 10.56 7.43 8.87
N THR A 164 10.31 6.12 8.99
CA THR A 164 11.05 5.29 9.95
C THR A 164 12.44 4.95 9.40
N GLY A 165 13.37 5.90 9.48
CA GLY A 165 14.78 5.67 9.17
C GLY A 165 15.48 4.85 10.27
N LYS A 166 16.28 3.85 9.90
CA LYS A 166 17.19 3.10 10.80
C LYS A 166 18.28 3.96 11.48
N ARG A 167 18.27 5.28 11.31
CA ARG A 167 19.10 6.25 12.04
C ARG A 167 18.13 7.22 12.74
N GLY A 168 18.14 7.21 14.07
CA GLY A 168 17.17 7.87 14.94
C GLY A 168 17.10 9.40 14.87
N SER A 169 16.75 9.96 13.71
CA SER A 169 16.20 11.30 13.58
C SER A 169 15.01 11.26 12.63
N ASP A 170 13.86 11.71 13.10
CA ASP A 170 12.67 12.02 12.30
C ASP A 170 13.03 13.00 11.18
N THR A 171 13.44 12.50 10.02
CA THR A 171 13.64 13.30 8.80
C THR A 171 12.37 13.26 7.96
N GLY A 172 11.23 13.60 8.56
CA GLY A 172 9.99 13.76 7.80
C GLY A 172 10.16 14.89 6.78
N ARG A 173 9.94 14.62 5.50
CA ARG A 173 9.88 15.65 4.47
C ARG A 173 8.51 16.33 4.53
N SER A 174 8.50 17.65 4.61
CA SER A 174 7.28 18.46 4.50
C SER A 174 6.82 18.53 3.05
N ILE A 175 5.55 18.24 2.81
CA ILE A 175 4.91 18.48 1.52
C ILE A 175 4.16 19.81 1.63
N ASP A 176 4.64 20.84 0.92
CA ASP A 176 3.94 22.11 0.85
C ASP A 176 2.62 21.90 0.10
N THR A 177 1.50 22.13 0.78
CA THR A 177 0.20 22.20 0.11
C THR A 177 0.20 23.44 -0.77
N ILE A 178 0.56 23.28 -2.06
CA ILE A 178 0.44 24.36 -3.04
C ILE A 178 -1.02 24.79 -3.04
N ALA A 179 -1.26 26.01 -2.56
CA ALA A 179 -2.56 26.65 -2.63
C ALA A 179 -3.04 26.64 -4.08
N SER A 180 -4.21 26.06 -4.30
CA SER A 180 -5.02 26.10 -5.53
C SER A 180 -4.56 27.18 -6.52
N THR A 181 -3.75 26.77 -7.50
CA THR A 181 -3.55 27.55 -8.71
C THR A 181 -4.72 27.30 -9.64
N GLY A 182 -5.53 28.34 -9.85
CA GLY A 182 -6.19 28.57 -11.14
C GLY A 182 -7.49 27.81 -11.36
N GLN A 183 -8.56 28.44 -10.91
CA GLN A 183 -9.78 28.68 -11.69
C GLN A 183 -9.55 28.56 -13.20
N TYR A 184 -9.93 27.43 -13.81
CA TYR A 184 -10.05 27.33 -15.26
C TYR A 184 -11.36 28.01 -15.69
N LEU A 185 -11.21 29.11 -16.42
CA LEU A 185 -12.21 29.74 -17.29
C LEU A 185 -12.61 28.78 -18.42
#